data_AF-A0A7T7HMY7-F1
#
_entry.id   AF-A0A7T7HMY7-F1
#
_cell.length_a   1.000
_cell.length_b   1.000
_cell.length_c   1.000
_cell.angle_alpha   90.00
_cell.angle_beta   90.00
_cell.angle_gamma   90.00
#
_symmetry.space_group_name_H-M   'P 1'
#
loop_
_entity.id
_entity.type
_entity.pdbx_description
1 polymer ?
#
loop_
_entity_poly.entity_id
_entity_poly.type
_entity_poly.pdbx_seq_one_letter_code
_entity_poly.pdbx_strand_id
1 'polypeptide(L)'
;MTNDMMNLRSLVEKSADADLLLAMTLGSSPRAFAAEKLMELEVGAKTGAGYGEKSAFRLAQRNGYRDRDWETRAGTVELRIPKLRSGSYFPSFLEPRRMAEKALTAVIQEAYIQGVSTRSVDDLVKAMGMSGISKSQVSRLCEEIDDKVKAFLDRPIEGDWSYLWIDATYMKVRRGGRIVSVAVIIAVGVNTDGRREVLGMEIGTSENGFEMPAETWLRFQSEAVIHSHNAKVHPHWPSNADMDSQIAAHIPFAIVSCDGEVTTPVLWWGDHCLDAPLTGRSFVPGVFDCYGLVRSCYWQERGIRLPDFARSKCWWEEGENLLADHFEEAGFRAVDALEARPGDVFFMRLVSKVPCHSGILLEDGLCLHHLDGRLSRREPIGPWLRRATHWVRYVG
;
A
#
# COMPACT_ATOMS: atom_id res chain seq x y z
N MET A 1 10.89 59.21 -36.65
CA MET A 1 9.97 58.06 -36.83
C MET A 1 9.32 57.57 -35.53
N THR A 2 9.37 58.33 -34.42
CA THR A 2 8.84 57.92 -33.11
C THR A 2 7.44 58.48 -32.80
N ASN A 3 7.02 59.58 -33.43
CA ASN A 3 5.70 60.18 -33.19
C ASN A 3 4.53 59.45 -33.85
N ASP A 4 4.69 58.90 -35.06
CA ASP A 4 3.61 58.18 -35.75
C ASP A 4 3.27 56.83 -35.09
N MET A 5 4.27 56.16 -34.49
CA MET A 5 4.08 54.90 -33.75
C MET A 5 3.37 55.10 -32.41
N MET A 6 3.59 56.24 -31.73
CA MET A 6 2.84 56.62 -30.53
C MET A 6 1.39 56.97 -30.87
N ASN A 7 1.16 57.60 -32.03
CA ASN A 7 -0.19 57.97 -32.48
C ASN A 7 -1.02 56.73 -32.82
N LEU A 8 -0.44 55.75 -33.53
CA LEU A 8 -1.06 54.45 -33.85
C LEU A 8 -1.39 53.62 -32.60
N ARG A 9 -0.50 53.56 -31.60
CA ARG A 9 -0.82 52.88 -30.33
C ARG A 9 -1.99 53.54 -29.60
N SER A 10 -2.01 54.88 -29.53
CA SER A 10 -3.11 55.61 -28.89
C SER A 10 -4.44 55.46 -29.64
N LEU A 11 -4.40 55.33 -30.97
CA LEU A 11 -5.57 55.08 -31.82
C LEU A 11 -6.10 53.65 -31.67
N VAL A 12 -5.21 52.66 -31.55
CA VAL A 12 -5.58 51.25 -31.31
C VAL A 12 -6.10 51.04 -29.88
N GLU A 13 -5.52 51.69 -28.88
CA GLU A 13 -6.02 51.69 -27.50
C GLU A 13 -7.39 52.35 -27.41
N LYS A 14 -7.58 53.51 -28.06
CA LYS A 14 -8.89 54.17 -28.14
C LYS A 14 -9.92 53.38 -28.95
N SER A 15 -9.52 52.68 -30.01
CA SER A 15 -10.46 51.85 -30.78
C SER A 15 -10.84 50.58 -30.01
N ALA A 16 -9.90 49.98 -29.29
CA ALA A 16 -10.16 48.83 -28.43
C ALA A 16 -11.09 49.19 -27.26
N ASP A 17 -10.88 50.34 -26.62
CA ASP A 17 -11.76 50.85 -25.56
C ASP A 17 -13.14 51.23 -26.11
N ALA A 18 -13.21 51.85 -27.29
CA ALA A 18 -14.48 52.18 -27.94
C ALA A 18 -15.25 50.92 -28.36
N ASP A 19 -14.59 49.91 -28.91
CA ASP A 19 -15.21 48.63 -29.30
C ASP A 19 -15.66 47.83 -28.07
N LEU A 20 -14.88 47.84 -26.98
CA LEU A 20 -15.25 47.21 -25.71
C LEU A 20 -16.44 47.93 -25.06
N LEU A 21 -16.42 49.26 -25.03
CA LEU A 21 -17.55 50.07 -24.56
C LEU A 21 -18.79 49.86 -25.42
N LEU A 22 -18.63 49.79 -26.74
CA LEU A 22 -19.71 49.50 -27.68
C LEU A 22 -20.30 48.10 -27.44
N ALA A 23 -19.45 47.09 -27.27
CA ALA A 23 -19.86 45.73 -26.92
C ALA A 23 -20.59 45.67 -25.58
N MET A 24 -20.11 46.41 -24.56
CA MET A 24 -20.77 46.54 -23.27
C MET A 24 -22.14 47.25 -23.37
N THR A 25 -22.27 48.29 -24.20
CA THR A 25 -23.56 48.97 -24.46
C THR A 25 -24.53 48.13 -25.29
N LEU A 26 -24.03 47.24 -26.14
CA LEU A 26 -24.83 46.28 -26.91
C LEU A 26 -25.17 45.00 -26.12
N GLY A 27 -24.86 44.96 -24.83
CA GLY A 27 -25.22 43.87 -23.92
C GLY A 27 -24.34 42.62 -24.02
N SER A 28 -23.21 42.68 -24.74
CA SER A 28 -22.27 41.56 -24.87
C SER A 28 -21.30 41.51 -23.69
N SER A 29 -21.12 40.35 -23.09
CA SER A 29 -20.14 40.16 -22.00
C SER A 29 -18.72 40.49 -22.48
N PRO A 30 -17.90 41.24 -21.72
CA PRO A 30 -16.50 41.52 -22.08
C PRO A 30 -15.69 40.27 -22.44
N ARG A 31 -16.05 39.12 -21.85
CA ARG A 31 -15.46 37.81 -22.14
C ARG A 31 -15.85 37.26 -23.50
N ALA A 32 -17.12 37.43 -23.89
CA ALA A 32 -17.59 37.05 -25.23
C ALA A 32 -16.84 37.85 -26.30
N PHE A 33 -16.71 39.16 -26.08
CA PHE A 33 -15.96 40.04 -26.99
C PHE A 33 -14.48 39.64 -27.11
N ALA A 34 -13.79 39.40 -25.99
CA ALA A 34 -12.39 38.96 -26.00
C ALA A 34 -12.21 37.61 -26.71
N ALA A 35 -13.10 36.65 -26.44
CA ALA A 35 -13.08 35.34 -27.09
C ALA A 35 -13.35 35.45 -28.61
N GLU A 36 -14.31 36.27 -29.02
CA GLU A 36 -14.57 36.57 -30.43
C GLU A 36 -13.36 37.18 -31.12
N LYS A 37 -12.72 38.19 -30.50
CA LYS A 37 -11.53 38.83 -31.07
C LYS A 37 -10.35 37.87 -31.21
N LEU A 38 -10.11 37.02 -30.21
CA LEU A 38 -9.10 35.97 -30.30
C LEU A 38 -9.39 35.00 -31.45
N MET A 39 -10.66 34.57 -31.60
CA MET A 39 -11.07 33.72 -32.73
C MET A 39 -10.90 34.43 -34.09
N GLU A 40 -11.20 35.72 -34.18
CA GLU A 40 -11.00 36.51 -35.40
C GLU A 40 -9.52 36.57 -35.81
N LEU A 41 -8.63 36.78 -34.84
CA LEU A 41 -7.18 36.82 -35.03
C LEU A 41 -6.62 35.46 -35.48
N GLU A 42 -6.99 34.38 -34.78
CA GLU A 42 -6.54 33.03 -35.13
C GLU A 42 -7.02 32.60 -36.53
N VAL A 43 -8.27 32.91 -36.87
CA VAL A 43 -8.81 32.61 -38.20
C VAL A 43 -8.15 33.48 -39.25
N GLY A 44 -7.94 34.77 -38.98
CA GLY A 44 -7.24 35.68 -39.89
C GLY A 44 -5.83 35.19 -40.22
N ALA A 45 -5.09 34.74 -39.21
CA ALA A 45 -3.76 34.15 -39.38
C ALA A 45 -3.81 32.86 -40.21
N LYS A 46 -4.79 31.98 -39.99
CA LYS A 46 -4.98 30.75 -40.80
C LYS A 46 -5.43 31.02 -42.23
N THR A 47 -6.27 32.02 -42.48
CA THR A 47 -6.79 32.33 -43.81
C THR A 47 -5.88 33.26 -44.61
N GLY A 48 -4.91 33.90 -43.97
CA GLY A 48 -4.00 34.88 -44.58
C GLY A 48 -4.67 36.21 -44.93
N ALA A 49 -5.86 36.49 -44.37
CA ALA A 49 -6.64 37.68 -44.66
C ALA A 49 -7.73 37.89 -43.59
N GLY A 50 -8.05 39.15 -43.29
CA GLY A 50 -9.12 39.53 -42.37
C GLY A 50 -10.52 39.20 -42.88
N TYR A 51 -11.54 39.39 -42.03
CA TYR A 51 -12.94 39.22 -42.41
C TYR A 51 -13.34 40.28 -43.45
N GLY A 52 -13.94 39.85 -44.57
CA GLY A 52 -14.39 40.75 -45.64
C GLY A 52 -13.28 41.38 -46.51
N GLU A 53 -12.01 41.22 -46.12
CA GLU A 53 -10.87 41.77 -46.87
C GLU A 53 -10.71 41.08 -48.24
N LYS A 54 -10.37 41.81 -49.29
CA LYS A 54 -10.04 41.20 -50.59
C LYS A 54 -8.54 41.01 -50.67
N SER A 55 -8.08 39.76 -50.55
CA SER A 55 -6.66 39.39 -50.70
C SER A 55 -6.51 38.29 -51.73
N ALA A 56 -5.58 38.46 -52.66
CA ALA A 56 -5.21 37.45 -53.65
C ALA A 56 -4.49 36.24 -53.02
N PHE A 57 -3.95 36.40 -51.81
CA PHE A 57 -3.22 35.36 -51.07
C PHE A 57 -4.10 34.60 -50.06
N ARG A 58 -5.43 34.76 -50.11
CA ARG A 58 -6.34 34.09 -49.18
C ARG A 58 -6.33 32.57 -49.40
N LEU A 59 -5.98 31.83 -48.35
CA LEU A 59 -5.83 30.37 -48.38
C LEU A 59 -7.15 29.61 -48.17
N ALA A 60 -8.09 30.19 -47.41
CA ALA A 60 -9.39 29.59 -47.16
C ALA A 60 -10.47 30.65 -46.93
N GLN A 61 -11.71 30.34 -47.31
CA GLN A 61 -12.87 31.20 -47.07
C GLN A 61 -13.65 30.77 -45.82
N ARG A 62 -14.29 31.72 -45.12
CA ARG A 62 -15.19 31.42 -44.00
C ARG A 62 -16.56 30.97 -44.53
N ASN A 63 -17.23 30.08 -43.82
CA ASN A 63 -18.53 29.50 -44.18
C ASN A 63 -19.51 29.50 -43.00
N GLY A 64 -19.77 30.70 -42.46
CA GLY A 64 -20.65 30.89 -41.31
C GLY A 64 -20.01 30.53 -39.97
N TYR A 65 -20.85 30.29 -38.97
CA TYR A 65 -20.45 30.04 -37.58
C TYR A 65 -21.07 28.73 -37.05
N ARG A 66 -20.48 28.15 -36.00
CA ARG A 66 -21.15 27.19 -35.11
C ARG A 66 -21.33 27.86 -33.76
N ASP A 67 -22.51 27.73 -33.19
CA ASP A 67 -22.75 28.17 -31.83
C ASP A 67 -22.30 27.09 -30.86
N ARG A 68 -21.71 27.50 -29.73
CA ARG A 68 -21.28 26.61 -28.66
C ARG A 68 -21.19 27.38 -27.35
N ASP A 69 -21.75 26.79 -26.31
CA ASP A 69 -21.61 27.36 -24.97
C ASP A 69 -20.23 27.03 -24.39
N TRP A 70 -19.62 28.02 -23.75
CA TRP A 70 -18.38 27.89 -23.01
C TRP A 70 -18.63 28.23 -21.55
N GLU A 71 -18.49 27.22 -20.71
CA GLU A 71 -18.71 27.32 -19.28
C GLU A 71 -17.44 27.82 -18.57
N THR A 72 -17.54 29.00 -17.96
CA THR A 72 -16.44 29.64 -17.22
C THR A 72 -16.85 29.88 -15.77
N ARG A 73 -15.87 30.15 -14.89
CA ARG A 73 -16.10 30.47 -13.47
C ARG A 73 -16.99 31.69 -13.21
N ALA A 74 -17.20 32.55 -14.20
CA ALA A 74 -18.06 33.73 -14.08
C ALA A 74 -19.34 33.60 -14.93
N GLY A 75 -19.76 32.36 -15.22
CA GLY A 75 -20.97 32.03 -15.98
C GLY A 75 -20.71 31.52 -17.40
N THR A 76 -21.79 31.14 -18.07
CA THR A 76 -21.79 30.61 -19.44
C THR A 76 -21.63 31.73 -20.46
N VAL A 77 -20.74 31.52 -21.43
CA VAL A 77 -20.50 32.42 -22.57
C VAL A 77 -20.93 31.70 -23.84
N GLU A 78 -21.92 32.23 -24.55
CA GLU A 78 -22.30 31.74 -25.87
C GLU A 78 -21.22 32.15 -26.89
N LEU A 79 -20.54 31.18 -27.49
CA LEU A 79 -19.50 31.42 -28.48
C LEU A 79 -20.00 31.12 -29.89
N ARG A 80 -19.72 32.05 -30.81
CA ARG A 80 -19.96 31.85 -32.25
C ARG A 80 -18.64 31.54 -32.94
N ILE A 81 -18.29 30.26 -33.00
CA ILE A 81 -17.01 29.82 -33.54
C ILE A 81 -17.04 29.84 -35.08
N PRO A 82 -16.14 30.56 -35.77
CA PRO A 82 -16.09 30.60 -37.24
C PRO A 82 -15.88 29.22 -37.88
N LYS A 83 -16.54 28.98 -39.01
CA LYS A 83 -16.32 27.79 -39.86
C LYS A 83 -15.49 28.19 -41.08
N LEU A 84 -14.64 27.28 -41.53
CA LEU A 84 -13.90 27.41 -42.79
C LEU A 84 -14.54 26.52 -43.86
N ARG A 85 -14.49 26.97 -45.13
CA ARG A 85 -14.99 26.24 -46.30
C ARG A 85 -14.05 25.10 -46.72
N SER A 86 -12.76 25.28 -46.46
CA SER A 86 -11.70 24.30 -46.64
C SER A 86 -10.85 24.22 -45.37
N GLY A 87 -10.60 23.01 -44.87
CA GLY A 87 -9.89 22.77 -43.61
C GLY A 87 -10.77 22.85 -42.35
N SER A 88 -10.16 22.72 -41.18
CA SER A 88 -10.84 22.78 -39.88
C SER A 88 -10.26 23.88 -38.98
N TYR A 89 -11.15 24.57 -38.27
CA TYR A 89 -10.78 25.53 -37.24
C TYR A 89 -11.41 25.14 -35.91
N PHE A 90 -10.60 25.20 -34.87
CA PHE A 90 -11.00 25.03 -33.49
C PHE A 90 -10.17 26.01 -32.65
N PRO A 91 -10.82 26.85 -31.80
CA PRO A 91 -10.12 27.85 -31.01
C PRO A 91 -9.10 27.21 -30.07
N SER A 92 -7.92 27.81 -29.95
CA SER A 92 -6.82 27.24 -29.14
C SER A 92 -7.11 27.18 -27.64
N PHE A 93 -7.95 28.10 -27.15
CA PHE A 93 -8.35 28.20 -25.75
C PHE A 93 -9.48 27.23 -25.34
N LEU A 94 -10.09 26.53 -26.31
CA LEU A 94 -11.09 25.50 -26.04
C LEU A 94 -10.45 24.12 -26.17
N GLU A 95 -11.03 23.13 -25.49
CA GLU A 95 -10.70 21.72 -25.73
C GLU A 95 -11.83 21.03 -26.53
N PRO A 96 -11.50 20.17 -27.51
CA PRO A 96 -12.48 19.38 -28.24
C PRO A 96 -13.38 18.60 -27.27
N ARG A 97 -14.70 18.68 -27.46
CA ARG A 97 -15.72 17.96 -26.67
C ARG A 97 -15.85 18.35 -25.18
N ARG A 98 -15.14 19.37 -24.69
CA ARG A 98 -15.26 19.89 -23.30
C ARG A 98 -15.95 21.24 -23.24
N MET A 99 -17.00 21.37 -22.42
CA MET A 99 -17.75 22.62 -22.28
C MET A 99 -17.11 23.57 -21.26
N ALA A 100 -16.42 23.01 -20.25
CA ALA A 100 -15.82 23.73 -19.13
C ALA A 100 -14.39 24.23 -19.40
N GLU A 101 -14.01 25.33 -18.76
CA GLU A 101 -12.64 25.81 -18.62
C GLU A 101 -11.72 24.78 -17.92
N LYS A 102 -10.43 24.74 -18.31
CA LYS A 102 -9.40 23.88 -17.67
C LYS A 102 -9.29 24.10 -16.17
N ALA A 103 -9.32 25.35 -15.72
CA ALA A 103 -9.22 25.70 -14.31
C ALA A 103 -10.36 25.08 -13.49
N LEU A 104 -11.57 25.04 -14.04
CA LEU A 104 -12.71 24.40 -13.38
C LEU A 104 -12.55 22.88 -13.32
N THR A 105 -12.02 22.28 -14.37
CA THR A 105 -11.73 20.84 -14.39
C THR A 105 -10.77 20.47 -13.26
N ALA A 106 -9.71 21.25 -13.05
CA ALA A 106 -8.77 21.03 -11.95
C ALA A 106 -9.42 21.15 -10.56
N VAL A 107 -10.31 22.12 -10.36
CA VAL A 107 -11.06 22.27 -9.10
C VAL A 107 -11.99 21.08 -8.86
N ILE A 108 -12.68 20.60 -9.90
CA ILE A 108 -13.55 19.43 -9.81
C ILE A 108 -12.75 18.16 -9.49
N GLN A 109 -11.59 17.99 -10.13
CA GLN A 109 -10.67 16.87 -9.87
C GLN A 109 -10.14 16.93 -8.43
N GLU A 110 -9.71 18.09 -7.94
CA GLU A 110 -9.24 18.27 -6.56
C GLU A 110 -10.35 17.97 -5.55
N ALA A 111 -11.57 18.50 -5.76
CA ALA A 111 -12.71 18.20 -4.90
C ALA A 111 -13.01 16.69 -4.85
N TYR A 112 -12.92 15.99 -5.99
CA TYR A 112 -13.09 14.54 -6.04
C TYR A 112 -12.01 13.80 -5.25
N ILE A 113 -10.74 14.20 -5.38
CA ILE A 113 -9.61 13.63 -4.62
C ILE A 113 -9.78 13.84 -3.10
N GLN A 114 -10.32 14.99 -2.69
CA GLN A 114 -10.65 15.29 -1.30
C GLN A 114 -11.88 14.53 -0.77
N GLY A 115 -12.48 13.65 -1.57
CA GLY A 115 -13.61 12.81 -1.18
C GLY A 115 -14.98 13.50 -1.26
N VAL A 116 -15.08 14.64 -1.95
CA VAL A 116 -16.36 15.32 -2.18
C VAL A 116 -17.22 14.44 -3.09
N SER A 117 -18.44 14.11 -2.64
CA SER A 117 -19.35 13.28 -3.43
C SER A 117 -19.69 13.92 -4.77
N THR A 118 -19.94 13.13 -5.82
CA THR A 118 -20.29 13.69 -7.15
C THR A 118 -21.53 14.59 -7.12
N ARG A 119 -22.42 14.42 -6.13
CA ARG A 119 -23.58 15.31 -5.92
C ARG A 119 -23.16 16.62 -5.27
N SER A 120 -22.29 16.56 -4.27
CA SER A 120 -21.73 17.75 -3.63
C SER A 120 -20.83 18.57 -4.58
N VAL A 121 -20.18 17.91 -5.53
CA VAL A 121 -19.48 18.58 -6.64
C VAL A 121 -20.45 19.33 -7.54
N ASP A 122 -21.62 18.76 -7.85
CA ASP A 122 -22.67 19.45 -8.61
C ASP A 122 -23.16 20.70 -7.89
N ASP A 123 -23.39 20.62 -6.58
CA ASP A 123 -23.77 21.76 -5.76
C ASP A 123 -22.66 22.84 -5.74
N LEU A 124 -21.39 22.44 -5.66
CA LEU A 124 -20.23 23.35 -5.74
C LEU A 124 -20.15 24.05 -7.10
N VAL A 125 -20.41 23.34 -8.19
CA VAL A 125 -20.43 23.91 -9.54
C VAL A 125 -21.60 24.90 -9.70
N LYS A 126 -22.79 24.58 -9.19
CA LYS A 126 -23.93 25.51 -9.17
C LYS A 126 -23.64 26.77 -8.33
N ALA A 127 -23.01 26.60 -7.18
CA ALA A 127 -22.62 27.72 -6.31
C ALA A 127 -21.62 28.68 -6.97
N MET A 128 -20.81 28.19 -7.91
CA MET A 128 -19.93 29.02 -8.75
C MET A 128 -20.65 29.69 -9.94
N GLY A 129 -21.98 29.67 -9.98
CA GLY A 129 -22.78 30.39 -10.98
C GLY A 129 -22.94 29.65 -12.30
N MET A 130 -22.83 28.32 -12.27
CA MET A 130 -22.89 27.46 -13.46
C MET A 130 -24.17 26.61 -13.49
N SER A 131 -24.46 26.03 -14.65
CA SER A 131 -25.67 25.23 -14.87
C SER A 131 -25.71 23.91 -14.07
N GLY A 132 -24.56 23.50 -13.53
CA GLY A 132 -24.35 22.25 -12.79
C GLY A 132 -23.50 21.27 -13.57
N ILE A 133 -23.12 20.15 -12.94
CA ILE A 133 -22.38 19.07 -13.58
C ILE A 133 -23.01 17.72 -13.26
N SER A 134 -23.25 16.92 -14.28
CA SER A 134 -23.80 15.57 -14.09
C SER A 134 -22.74 14.60 -13.54
N LYS A 135 -23.19 13.57 -12.81
CA LYS A 135 -22.32 12.48 -12.33
C LYS A 135 -21.45 11.88 -13.43
N SER A 136 -21.99 11.70 -14.64
CA SER A 136 -21.24 11.14 -15.77
C SER A 136 -20.20 12.09 -16.34
N GLN A 137 -20.40 13.41 -16.22
CA GLN A 137 -19.38 14.39 -16.57
C GLN A 137 -18.26 14.43 -15.51
N VAL A 138 -18.59 14.41 -14.22
CA VAL A 138 -17.58 14.32 -13.15
C VAL A 138 -16.70 13.08 -13.33
N SER A 139 -17.32 11.92 -13.59
CA SER A 139 -16.60 10.67 -13.86
C SER A 139 -15.62 10.79 -15.03
N ARG A 140 -16.08 11.36 -16.16
CA ARG A 140 -15.23 11.58 -17.35
C ARG A 140 -14.08 12.56 -17.11
N LEU A 141 -14.31 13.60 -16.30
CA LEU A 141 -13.23 14.53 -15.94
C LEU A 141 -12.18 13.85 -15.05
N CYS A 142 -12.57 12.84 -14.27
CA CYS A 142 -11.67 12.10 -13.40
C CYS A 142 -10.96 10.94 -14.11
N GLU A 143 -11.38 10.51 -15.30
CA GLU A 143 -10.68 9.47 -16.09
C GLU A 143 -9.23 9.85 -16.38
N GLU A 144 -8.91 11.14 -16.54
CA GLU A 144 -7.52 11.61 -16.70
C GLU A 144 -6.66 11.40 -15.45
N ILE A 145 -7.28 11.27 -14.27
CA ILE A 145 -6.59 10.95 -13.03
C ILE A 145 -6.18 9.47 -13.05
N ASP A 146 -7.03 8.59 -13.60
CA ASP A 146 -6.74 7.16 -13.68
C ASP A 146 -5.46 6.88 -14.48
N ASP A 147 -5.23 7.62 -15.57
CA ASP A 147 -3.99 7.53 -16.35
C ASP A 147 -2.75 7.93 -15.52
N LYS A 148 -2.87 8.96 -14.66
CA LYS A 148 -1.79 9.38 -13.75
C LYS A 148 -1.55 8.37 -12.65
N VAL A 149 -2.61 7.80 -12.09
CA VAL A 149 -2.51 6.73 -11.08
C VAL A 149 -1.85 5.51 -11.69
N LYS A 150 -2.24 5.12 -12.91
CA LYS A 150 -1.60 4.02 -13.62
C LYS A 150 -0.13 4.29 -13.90
N ALA A 151 0.21 5.48 -14.41
CA ALA A 151 1.61 5.86 -14.63
C ALA A 151 2.43 5.86 -13.33
N PHE A 152 1.82 6.22 -12.20
CA PHE A 152 2.44 6.11 -10.89
C PHE A 152 2.66 4.65 -10.48
N LEU A 153 1.66 3.78 -10.64
CA LEU A 153 1.76 2.36 -10.26
C LEU A 153 2.73 1.57 -11.15
N ASP A 154 2.82 1.93 -12.44
CA ASP A 154 3.71 1.27 -13.41
C ASP A 154 5.16 1.80 -13.35
N ARG A 155 5.45 2.83 -12.53
CA ARG A 155 6.79 3.43 -12.47
C ARG A 155 7.79 2.45 -11.83
N PRO A 156 9.04 2.39 -12.32
CA PRO A 156 10.08 1.63 -11.64
C PRO A 156 10.34 2.24 -10.26
N ILE A 157 10.43 1.37 -9.25
CA ILE A 157 10.81 1.77 -7.89
C ILE A 157 12.35 1.69 -7.85
N GLU A 158 13.00 2.84 -7.80
CA GLU A 158 14.46 2.97 -7.73
C GLU A 158 14.88 3.51 -6.37
N GLY A 159 16.04 3.05 -5.88
CA GLY A 159 16.65 3.52 -4.65
C GLY A 159 16.62 2.50 -3.50
N ASP A 160 17.39 2.83 -2.47
CA ASP A 160 17.50 2.03 -1.25
C ASP A 160 16.47 2.49 -0.22
N TRP A 161 15.73 1.53 0.33
CA TRP A 161 14.66 1.77 1.31
C TRP A 161 15.09 1.21 2.66
N SER A 162 15.25 2.09 3.64
CA SER A 162 15.65 1.69 5.01
C SER A 162 14.52 0.96 5.73
N TYR A 163 13.26 1.34 5.42
CA TYR A 163 12.07 0.70 5.98
C TYR A 163 11.01 0.56 4.90
N LEU A 164 10.28 -0.55 4.91
CA LEU A 164 9.11 -0.80 4.09
C LEU A 164 7.94 -1.16 5.00
N TRP A 165 6.87 -0.38 4.94
CA TRP A 165 5.60 -0.68 5.58
C TRP A 165 4.61 -1.15 4.53
N ILE A 166 3.95 -2.26 4.80
CA ILE A 166 2.84 -2.77 4.00
C ILE A 166 1.63 -2.74 4.92
N ASP A 167 0.61 -1.97 4.54
CA ASP A 167 -0.66 -1.88 5.26
C ASP A 167 -1.81 -2.28 4.33
N ALA A 168 -2.86 -2.86 4.90
CA ALA A 168 -4.03 -3.29 4.14
C ALA A 168 -5.30 -2.72 4.76
N THR A 169 -6.03 -1.92 3.98
CA THR A 169 -7.35 -1.41 4.36
C THR A 169 -8.46 -2.09 3.57
N TYR A 170 -9.57 -2.41 4.23
CA TYR A 170 -10.68 -3.11 3.58
C TYR A 170 -11.76 -2.14 3.11
N MET A 171 -12.06 -2.20 1.81
CA MET A 171 -13.11 -1.40 1.20
C MET A 171 -14.25 -2.28 0.68
N LYS A 172 -15.49 -1.83 0.87
CA LYS A 172 -16.68 -2.48 0.30
C LYS A 172 -16.87 -2.00 -1.14
N VAL A 173 -16.71 -2.91 -2.10
CA VAL A 173 -16.84 -2.61 -3.53
C VAL A 173 -17.88 -3.50 -4.19
N ARG A 174 -18.49 -3.01 -5.28
CA ARG A 174 -19.48 -3.79 -6.04
C ARG A 174 -18.78 -4.56 -7.16
N ARG A 175 -18.78 -5.89 -7.11
CA ARG A 175 -18.27 -6.79 -8.16
C ARG A 175 -19.30 -7.87 -8.48
N GLY A 176 -19.51 -8.15 -9.77
CA GLY A 176 -20.46 -9.20 -10.21
C GLY A 176 -21.89 -9.02 -9.68
N GLY A 177 -22.32 -7.78 -9.44
CA GLY A 177 -23.63 -7.46 -8.88
C GLY A 177 -23.76 -7.56 -7.35
N ARG A 178 -22.73 -8.03 -6.64
CA ARG A 178 -22.71 -8.15 -5.16
C ARG A 178 -21.72 -7.17 -4.53
N ILE A 179 -21.94 -6.84 -3.26
CA ILE A 179 -20.99 -6.05 -2.46
C ILE A 179 -20.02 -7.03 -1.81
N VAL A 180 -18.74 -6.89 -2.11
CA VAL A 180 -17.65 -7.72 -1.58
C VAL A 180 -16.66 -6.84 -0.81
N SER A 181 -16.04 -7.41 0.22
CA SER A 181 -14.90 -6.79 0.89
C SER A 181 -13.66 -7.03 0.04
N VAL A 182 -12.89 -5.99 -0.24
CA VAL A 182 -11.65 -6.08 -0.99
C VAL A 182 -10.55 -5.40 -0.19
N ALA A 183 -9.38 -6.04 -0.12
CA ALA A 183 -8.21 -5.49 0.54
C ALA A 183 -7.49 -4.54 -0.43
N VAL A 184 -7.25 -3.33 0.02
CA VAL A 184 -6.40 -2.35 -0.64
C VAL A 184 -5.09 -2.32 0.13
N ILE A 185 -4.04 -2.88 -0.48
CA ILE A 185 -2.71 -3.02 0.09
C ILE A 185 -1.89 -1.82 -0.36
N ILE A 186 -1.28 -1.10 0.57
CA ILE A 186 -0.48 0.10 0.32
C ILE A 186 0.94 -0.17 0.82
N ALA A 187 1.92 0.05 -0.05
CA ALA A 187 3.33 -0.01 0.29
C ALA A 187 3.87 1.41 0.51
N VAL A 188 4.44 1.67 1.68
CA VAL A 188 5.07 2.93 2.06
C VAL A 188 6.53 2.68 2.42
N GLY A 189 7.44 3.29 1.67
CA GLY A 189 8.88 3.19 1.90
C GLY A 189 9.42 4.40 2.65
N VAL A 190 10.48 4.19 3.43
CA VAL A 190 11.32 5.27 3.97
C VAL A 190 12.68 5.20 3.28
N ASN A 191 13.03 6.24 2.55
CA ASN A 191 14.32 6.31 1.86
C ASN A 191 15.48 6.60 2.83
N THR A 192 16.71 6.58 2.34
CA THR A 192 17.93 6.86 3.13
C THR A 192 17.98 8.28 3.71
N ASP A 193 17.20 9.22 3.16
CA ASP A 193 17.06 10.59 3.68
C ASP A 193 15.99 10.71 4.78
N GLY A 194 15.36 9.60 5.17
CA GLY A 194 14.29 9.56 6.16
C GLY A 194 12.93 10.07 5.65
N ARG A 195 12.76 10.25 4.34
CA ARG A 195 11.50 10.67 3.72
C ARG A 195 10.60 9.47 3.48
N ARG A 196 9.31 9.63 3.84
CA ARG A 196 8.27 8.62 3.62
C ARG A 196 7.62 8.86 2.27
N GLU A 197 7.53 7.82 1.45
CA GLU A 197 6.94 7.88 0.13
C GLU A 197 6.04 6.66 -0.10
N VAL A 198 4.89 6.89 -0.73
CA VAL A 198 4.03 5.78 -1.18
C VAL A 198 4.69 5.14 -2.40
N LEU A 199 5.06 3.87 -2.30
CA LEU A 199 5.70 3.14 -3.38
C LEU A 199 4.66 2.65 -4.38
N GLY A 200 3.60 2.04 -3.89
CA GLY A 200 2.56 1.46 -4.72
C GLY A 200 1.35 1.04 -3.93
N MET A 201 0.34 0.59 -4.67
CA MET A 201 -0.89 0.07 -4.12
C MET A 201 -1.39 -1.08 -4.99
N GLU A 202 -1.89 -2.14 -4.36
CA GLU A 202 -2.49 -3.27 -5.05
C GLU A 202 -3.84 -3.62 -4.42
N ILE A 203 -4.75 -4.17 -5.24
CA ILE A 203 -6.11 -4.51 -4.82
C ILE A 203 -6.24 -6.03 -4.82
N GLY A 204 -6.18 -6.62 -3.62
CA GLY A 204 -6.31 -8.06 -3.40
C GLY A 204 -7.75 -8.48 -3.13
N THR A 205 -8.23 -9.50 -3.84
CA THR A 205 -9.47 -10.19 -3.48
C THR A 205 -9.16 -11.29 -2.47
N SER A 206 -9.23 -10.97 -1.18
CA SER A 206 -9.16 -11.96 -0.11
C SER A 206 -10.40 -11.86 0.78
N GLU A 207 -11.02 -13.01 1.05
CA GLU A 207 -12.08 -13.16 2.05
C GLU A 207 -11.52 -13.44 3.45
N ASN A 208 -10.24 -13.85 3.58
CA ASN A 208 -9.70 -14.48 4.79
C ASN A 208 -8.56 -13.72 5.51
N GLY A 209 -8.20 -12.52 5.06
CA GLY A 209 -7.08 -11.75 5.64
C GLY A 209 -5.98 -11.46 4.63
N PHE A 210 -5.04 -10.57 4.98
CA PHE A 210 -3.82 -10.38 4.21
C PHE A 210 -2.84 -11.50 4.58
N GLU A 211 -2.54 -12.36 3.61
CA GLU A 211 -1.52 -13.42 3.74
C GLU A 211 -0.41 -13.15 2.74
N MET A 212 0.83 -13.24 3.21
CA MET A 212 2.01 -13.11 2.35
C MET A 212 2.76 -14.45 2.34
N PRO A 213 2.85 -15.14 1.18
CA PRO A 213 3.55 -16.41 1.07
C PRO A 213 5.00 -16.30 1.52
N ALA A 214 5.55 -17.34 2.17
CA ALA A 214 6.94 -17.40 2.63
C ALA A 214 7.94 -17.03 1.51
N GLU A 215 7.71 -17.52 0.30
CA GLU A 215 8.52 -17.25 -0.90
C GLU A 215 8.62 -15.77 -1.25
N THR A 216 7.63 -14.97 -0.86
CA THR A 216 7.62 -13.53 -1.12
C THR A 216 8.76 -12.86 -0.37
N TRP A 217 9.00 -13.24 0.87
CA TRP A 217 10.10 -12.71 1.69
C TRP A 217 11.47 -13.05 1.10
N LEU A 218 11.61 -14.23 0.49
CA LEU A 218 12.86 -14.68 -0.14
C LEU A 218 13.27 -13.85 -1.36
N ARG A 219 12.32 -13.15 -1.98
CA ARG A 219 12.59 -12.28 -3.15
C ARG A 219 13.22 -10.95 -2.75
N PHE A 220 13.17 -10.59 -1.48
CA PHE A 220 13.66 -9.32 -0.97
C PHE A 220 14.84 -9.55 -0.02
N GLN A 221 15.88 -8.73 -0.13
CA GLN A 221 16.99 -8.73 0.81
C GLN A 221 16.63 -7.91 2.06
N SER A 222 15.65 -8.38 2.82
CA SER A 222 15.24 -7.74 4.07
C SER A 222 16.19 -8.11 5.20
N GLU A 223 16.52 -7.16 6.08
CA GLU A 223 17.32 -7.45 7.29
C GLU A 223 16.47 -8.01 8.43
N ALA A 224 15.19 -7.65 8.49
CA ALA A 224 14.23 -8.14 9.46
C ALA A 224 12.79 -7.92 8.96
N VAL A 225 11.84 -8.69 9.50
CA VAL A 225 10.41 -8.50 9.27
C VAL A 225 9.70 -8.24 10.59
N ILE A 226 8.88 -7.19 10.64
CA ILE A 226 8.02 -6.93 11.80
C ILE A 226 6.59 -6.85 11.29
N HIS A 227 5.70 -7.66 11.85
CA HIS A 227 4.28 -7.62 11.54
C HIS A 227 3.42 -7.48 12.78
N SER A 228 2.16 -7.07 12.56
CA SER A 228 1.22 -6.85 13.65
C SER A 228 0.14 -7.92 13.69
N HIS A 229 -0.22 -8.36 14.89
CA HIS A 229 -1.40 -9.20 15.12
C HIS A 229 -2.54 -8.37 15.71
N ASN A 230 -3.76 -8.63 15.24
CA ASN A 230 -4.95 -8.10 15.90
C ASN A 230 -5.19 -8.89 17.19
N ALA A 231 -4.96 -8.28 18.36
CA ALA A 231 -5.07 -8.91 19.66
C ALA A 231 -6.46 -9.49 19.97
N LYS A 232 -7.51 -9.07 19.25
CA LYS A 232 -8.89 -9.56 19.41
C LYS A 232 -9.13 -10.89 18.70
N VAL A 233 -8.32 -11.22 17.69
CA VAL A 233 -8.53 -12.36 16.79
C VAL A 233 -7.34 -13.30 16.77
N HIS A 234 -6.13 -12.75 16.85
CA HIS A 234 -4.88 -13.46 16.71
C HIS A 234 -4.08 -13.43 18.02
N PRO A 235 -3.36 -14.52 18.34
CA PRO A 235 -2.51 -14.57 19.52
C PRO A 235 -1.33 -13.58 19.42
N HIS A 236 -0.66 -13.32 20.52
CA HIS A 236 0.55 -12.47 20.55
C HIS A 236 1.85 -13.22 20.22
N TRP A 237 1.75 -14.45 19.72
CA TRP A 237 2.87 -15.34 19.36
C TRP A 237 2.74 -15.78 17.88
N PRO A 238 3.82 -16.24 17.24
CA PRO A 238 3.79 -16.60 15.82
C PRO A 238 2.88 -17.80 15.54
N SER A 239 2.25 -17.77 14.37
CA SER A 239 1.60 -18.92 13.76
C SER A 239 2.62 -19.88 13.13
N ASN A 240 2.18 -21.05 12.70
CA ASN A 240 3.03 -22.00 11.98
C ASN A 240 3.60 -21.35 10.70
N ALA A 241 2.76 -20.66 9.93
CA ALA A 241 3.18 -19.93 8.72
C ALA A 241 4.20 -18.80 8.98
N ASP A 242 4.08 -18.11 10.13
CA ASP A 242 5.07 -17.09 10.53
C ASP A 242 6.43 -17.73 10.82
N MET A 243 6.43 -18.89 11.47
CA MET A 243 7.66 -19.65 11.76
C MET A 243 8.29 -20.20 10.48
N ASP A 244 7.50 -20.82 9.59
CA ASP A 244 7.98 -21.32 8.30
C ASP A 244 8.63 -20.19 7.48
N SER A 245 7.99 -19.02 7.44
CA SER A 245 8.50 -17.85 6.74
C SER A 245 9.82 -17.37 7.34
N GLN A 246 9.92 -17.31 8.67
CA GLN A 246 11.14 -16.91 9.37
C GLN A 246 12.28 -17.91 9.14
N ILE A 247 11.99 -19.21 9.22
CA ILE A 247 12.97 -20.29 9.00
C ILE A 247 13.49 -20.24 7.57
N ALA A 248 12.60 -20.13 6.59
CA ALA A 248 12.98 -20.04 5.17
C ALA A 248 13.82 -18.79 4.87
N ALA A 249 13.44 -17.64 5.46
CA ALA A 249 14.12 -16.38 5.21
C ALA A 249 15.46 -16.24 5.92
N HIS A 250 15.71 -17.01 7.00
CA HIS A 250 16.92 -16.92 7.83
C HIS A 250 17.22 -15.52 8.38
N ILE A 251 16.19 -14.68 8.54
CA ILE A 251 16.29 -13.33 9.11
C ILE A 251 15.42 -13.20 10.35
N PRO A 252 15.67 -12.21 11.21
CA PRO A 252 14.83 -11.93 12.35
C PRO A 252 13.40 -11.56 11.98
N PHE A 253 12.43 -12.22 12.61
CA PHE A 253 11.05 -11.79 12.57
C PHE A 253 10.59 -11.31 13.95
N ALA A 254 9.61 -10.40 13.97
CA ALA A 254 9.02 -9.85 15.16
C ALA A 254 7.51 -9.58 15.03
N ILE A 255 6.79 -9.73 16.14
CA ILE A 255 5.35 -9.52 16.23
C ILE A 255 5.07 -8.43 17.25
N VAL A 256 4.15 -7.54 16.88
CA VAL A 256 3.51 -6.60 17.79
C VAL A 256 2.01 -6.87 17.79
N SER A 257 1.44 -7.25 18.93
CA SER A 257 0.00 -7.42 19.04
C SER A 257 -0.65 -6.08 19.40
N CYS A 258 -1.73 -5.70 18.72
CA CYS A 258 -2.44 -4.45 18.90
C CYS A 258 -3.95 -4.68 18.96
N ASP A 259 -4.67 -4.00 19.87
CA ASP A 259 -6.13 -4.04 19.97
C ASP A 259 -6.84 -2.81 19.37
N GLY A 260 -6.06 -1.87 18.85
CA GLY A 260 -6.48 -0.58 18.32
C GLY A 260 -6.16 0.61 19.23
N GLU A 261 -5.80 0.37 20.49
CA GLU A 261 -5.46 1.43 21.46
C GLU A 261 -4.06 1.22 22.04
N VAL A 262 -3.71 -0.02 22.37
CA VAL A 262 -2.44 -0.39 22.99
C VAL A 262 -1.71 -1.46 22.19
N THR A 263 -0.39 -1.46 22.32
CA THR A 263 0.50 -2.44 21.70
C THR A 263 1.24 -3.25 22.76
N THR A 264 1.49 -4.52 22.47
CA THR A 264 2.44 -5.32 23.26
C THR A 264 3.87 -4.88 22.97
N PRO A 265 4.82 -5.16 23.87
CA PRO A 265 6.23 -5.14 23.51
C PRO A 265 6.49 -6.00 22.26
N VAL A 266 7.53 -5.64 21.50
CA VAL A 266 7.94 -6.39 20.31
C VAL A 266 8.44 -7.77 20.73
N LEU A 267 7.79 -8.83 20.24
CA LEU A 267 8.23 -10.20 20.42
C LEU A 267 9.07 -10.62 19.22
N TRP A 268 10.37 -10.77 19.41
CA TRP A 268 11.29 -11.31 18.41
C TRP A 268 11.37 -12.84 18.50
N TRP A 269 11.53 -13.53 17.37
CA TRP A 269 11.82 -14.98 17.35
C TRP A 269 12.69 -15.38 16.18
N GLY A 270 13.43 -16.48 16.36
CA GLY A 270 14.44 -17.01 15.45
C GLY A 270 15.76 -17.24 16.17
N ASP A 271 16.83 -17.47 15.41
CA ASP A 271 18.15 -17.81 15.96
C ASP A 271 18.80 -16.68 16.77
N HIS A 272 18.42 -15.42 16.53
CA HIS A 272 18.85 -14.26 17.32
C HIS A 272 18.30 -14.25 18.75
N CYS A 273 17.33 -15.10 19.07
CA CYS A 273 16.80 -15.24 20.43
C CYS A 273 17.47 -16.36 21.23
N LEU A 274 18.46 -17.07 20.66
CA LEU A 274 19.11 -18.21 21.32
C LEU A 274 19.92 -17.82 22.56
N ASP A 275 20.36 -16.57 22.68
CA ASP A 275 21.09 -16.04 23.85
C ASP A 275 20.17 -15.66 25.03
N ALA A 276 18.86 -15.85 24.90
CA ALA A 276 17.91 -15.55 25.98
C ALA A 276 18.20 -16.42 27.24
N PRO A 277 17.99 -15.90 28.47
CA PRO A 277 18.26 -16.65 29.69
C PRO A 277 17.58 -18.03 29.71
N LEU A 278 18.31 -19.06 30.10
CA LEU A 278 17.79 -20.44 30.17
C LEU A 278 16.73 -20.62 31.27
N THR A 279 16.81 -19.83 32.34
CA THR A 279 15.87 -19.85 33.48
C THR A 279 15.16 -18.51 33.65
N GLY A 280 13.92 -18.54 34.13
CA GLY A 280 13.14 -17.35 34.47
C GLY A 280 12.38 -16.72 33.30
N ARG A 281 12.36 -17.36 32.13
CA ARG A 281 11.65 -16.83 30.94
C ARG A 281 10.18 -17.25 30.94
N SER A 282 9.32 -16.40 30.40
CA SER A 282 7.90 -16.70 30.19
C SER A 282 7.71 -17.62 28.99
N PHE A 283 6.73 -18.53 29.08
CA PHE A 283 6.40 -19.44 27.99
C PHE A 283 5.73 -18.72 26.83
N VAL A 284 6.31 -18.85 25.64
CA VAL A 284 5.75 -18.32 24.39
C VAL A 284 5.81 -19.43 23.35
N PRO A 285 4.66 -19.94 22.85
CA PRO A 285 4.62 -21.00 21.85
C PRO A 285 5.46 -20.65 20.61
N GLY A 286 6.26 -21.59 20.11
CA GLY A 286 7.10 -21.40 18.93
C GLY A 286 8.38 -20.59 19.18
N VAL A 287 8.46 -19.82 20.27
CA VAL A 287 9.59 -18.91 20.57
C VAL A 287 10.34 -19.36 21.82
N PHE A 288 9.71 -19.19 22.98
CA PHE A 288 10.25 -19.56 24.28
C PHE A 288 9.48 -20.74 24.85
N ASP A 289 9.33 -21.81 24.07
CA ASP A 289 8.71 -23.06 24.53
C ASP A 289 9.76 -24.08 25.00
N CYS A 290 9.34 -25.34 25.16
CA CYS A 290 10.21 -26.44 25.58
C CYS A 290 11.30 -26.74 24.55
N TYR A 291 10.98 -26.80 23.26
CA TYR A 291 11.96 -27.03 22.21
C TYR A 291 12.91 -25.84 22.04
N GLY A 292 12.38 -24.61 22.06
CA GLY A 292 13.19 -23.40 22.07
C GLY A 292 14.18 -23.36 23.25
N LEU A 293 13.86 -24.01 24.40
CA LEU A 293 14.80 -24.11 25.52
C LEU A 293 15.94 -25.07 25.22
N VAL A 294 15.63 -26.18 24.56
CA VAL A 294 16.64 -27.12 24.10
C VAL A 294 17.59 -26.42 23.14
N ARG A 295 17.06 -25.69 22.16
CA ARG A 295 17.85 -24.90 21.20
C ARG A 295 18.75 -23.87 21.90
N SER A 296 18.20 -23.03 22.78
CA SER A 296 18.99 -22.04 23.55
C SER A 296 20.10 -22.70 24.38
N CYS A 297 19.82 -23.82 25.04
CA CYS A 297 20.79 -24.50 25.89
C CYS A 297 21.94 -25.09 25.06
N TYR A 298 21.63 -25.77 23.95
CA TYR A 298 22.66 -26.31 23.05
C TYR A 298 23.53 -25.21 22.44
N TRP A 299 22.93 -24.07 22.09
CA TRP A 299 23.67 -22.92 21.62
C TRP A 299 24.60 -22.35 22.71
N GLN A 300 24.07 -22.04 23.90
CA GLN A 300 24.82 -21.37 24.95
C GLN A 300 25.88 -22.26 25.62
N GLU A 301 25.59 -23.53 25.83
CA GLU A 301 26.49 -24.45 26.54
C GLU A 301 27.48 -25.16 25.60
N ARG A 302 27.13 -25.32 24.32
CA ARG A 302 27.90 -26.15 23.37
C ARG A 302 28.25 -25.45 22.06
N GLY A 303 27.74 -24.26 21.79
CA GLY A 303 27.92 -23.56 20.51
C GLY A 303 27.21 -24.24 19.33
N ILE A 304 26.25 -25.14 19.60
CA ILE A 304 25.57 -25.95 18.59
C ILE A 304 24.24 -25.28 18.22
N ARG A 305 24.05 -24.98 16.93
CA ARG A 305 22.78 -24.44 16.40
C ARG A 305 21.89 -25.57 15.91
N LEU A 306 20.93 -25.96 16.75
CA LEU A 306 19.90 -26.92 16.35
C LEU A 306 18.91 -26.28 15.36
N PRO A 307 18.42 -27.02 14.34
CA PRO A 307 17.41 -26.51 13.43
C PRO A 307 16.13 -26.12 14.19
N ASP A 308 15.41 -25.11 13.69
CA ASP A 308 14.07 -24.81 14.19
C ASP A 308 13.02 -25.51 13.33
N PHE A 309 11.87 -25.80 13.94
CA PHE A 309 10.75 -26.46 13.28
C PHE A 309 9.48 -25.66 13.56
N ALA A 310 8.78 -25.27 12.50
CA ALA A 310 7.55 -24.53 12.61
C ALA A 310 6.47 -25.39 13.30
N ARG A 311 5.73 -24.77 14.24
CA ARG A 311 4.80 -25.49 15.11
C ARG A 311 3.72 -24.59 15.68
N SER A 312 2.49 -25.08 15.72
CA SER A 312 1.35 -24.39 16.33
C SER A 312 1.29 -24.63 17.84
N LYS A 313 0.57 -23.79 18.60
CA LYS A 313 0.29 -24.12 20.01
C LYS A 313 -0.52 -25.43 20.04
N CYS A 314 -0.10 -26.39 20.86
CA CYS A 314 -0.74 -27.71 20.98
C CYS A 314 -0.71 -28.56 19.69
N TRP A 315 0.36 -28.50 18.89
CA TRP A 315 0.54 -29.32 17.67
C TRP A 315 0.19 -30.81 17.84
N TRP A 316 0.37 -31.35 19.05
CA TRP A 316 0.06 -32.75 19.40
C TRP A 316 -1.43 -33.10 19.40
N GLU A 317 -2.35 -32.14 19.38
CA GLU A 317 -3.79 -32.38 19.32
C GLU A 317 -4.23 -32.93 17.96
N GLU A 318 -3.49 -32.59 16.91
CA GLU A 318 -3.70 -33.11 15.54
C GLU A 318 -2.98 -34.45 15.30
N GLY A 319 -2.31 -34.99 16.33
CA GLY A 319 -1.61 -36.27 16.28
C GLY A 319 -0.19 -36.19 15.74
N GLU A 320 0.32 -34.99 15.45
CA GLU A 320 1.69 -34.77 14.99
C GLU A 320 2.72 -35.09 16.07
N ASN A 321 3.77 -35.83 15.71
CA ASN A 321 4.83 -36.24 16.61
C ASN A 321 6.15 -35.52 16.32
N LEU A 322 6.05 -34.18 16.19
CA LEU A 322 7.13 -33.28 15.78
C LEU A 322 8.48 -33.56 16.48
N LEU A 323 8.46 -33.83 17.79
CA LEU A 323 9.68 -34.11 18.55
C LEU A 323 10.30 -35.48 18.23
N ALA A 324 9.48 -36.51 18.00
CA ALA A 324 9.98 -37.85 17.69
C ALA A 324 10.27 -38.04 16.19
N ASP A 325 9.64 -37.28 15.31
CA ASP A 325 9.80 -37.46 13.87
C ASP A 325 11.01 -36.66 13.35
N HIS A 326 11.34 -35.51 13.96
CA HIS A 326 12.42 -34.63 13.50
C HIS A 326 13.72 -34.68 14.32
N PHE A 327 13.84 -35.52 15.36
CA PHE A 327 15.07 -35.53 16.17
C PHE A 327 16.28 -36.04 15.38
N GLU A 328 16.09 -36.98 14.44
CA GLU A 328 17.19 -37.46 13.58
C GLU A 328 17.66 -36.36 12.63
N GLU A 329 16.72 -35.60 12.05
CA GLU A 329 17.03 -34.43 11.22
C GLU A 329 17.77 -33.34 12.00
N ALA A 330 17.47 -33.21 13.31
CA ALA A 330 18.16 -32.31 14.22
C ALA A 330 19.53 -32.83 14.72
N GLY A 331 20.02 -33.96 14.19
CA GLY A 331 21.33 -34.53 14.52
C GLY A 331 21.36 -35.38 15.79
N PHE A 332 20.19 -35.82 16.28
CA PHE A 332 20.11 -36.69 17.45
C PHE A 332 19.95 -38.16 17.07
N ARG A 333 20.40 -39.05 17.95
CA ARG A 333 20.09 -40.49 17.92
C ARG A 333 19.35 -40.90 19.19
N ALA A 334 18.50 -41.91 19.10
CA ALA A 334 17.90 -42.53 20.28
C ALA A 334 18.96 -43.18 21.19
N VAL A 335 18.75 -43.09 22.51
CA VAL A 335 19.55 -43.75 23.54
C VAL A 335 18.65 -44.43 24.56
N ASP A 336 19.15 -45.47 25.22
CA ASP A 336 18.45 -46.12 26.32
C ASP A 336 18.40 -45.18 27.53
N ALA A 337 17.29 -45.19 28.28
CA ALA A 337 17.10 -44.38 29.48
C ALA A 337 18.17 -44.65 30.56
N LEU A 338 18.68 -45.88 30.65
CA LEU A 338 19.75 -46.27 31.59
C LEU A 338 21.12 -45.75 31.15
N GLU A 339 21.28 -45.39 29.87
CA GLU A 339 22.50 -44.84 29.30
C GLU A 339 22.46 -43.30 29.19
N ALA A 340 21.37 -42.68 29.65
CA ALA A 340 21.18 -41.23 29.62
C ALA A 340 22.25 -40.52 30.47
N ARG A 341 22.79 -39.43 29.93
CA ARG A 341 23.87 -38.63 30.55
C ARG A 341 23.51 -37.15 30.49
N PRO A 342 24.13 -36.31 31.36
CA PRO A 342 23.99 -34.87 31.27
C PRO A 342 24.24 -34.35 29.84
N GLY A 343 23.31 -33.54 29.35
CA GLY A 343 23.25 -33.05 27.97
C GLY A 343 22.25 -33.78 27.07
N ASP A 344 21.85 -35.01 27.40
CA ASP A 344 20.85 -35.73 26.62
C ASP A 344 19.48 -35.07 26.76
N VAL A 345 18.71 -35.09 25.66
CA VAL A 345 17.35 -34.55 25.61
C VAL A 345 16.37 -35.68 25.87
N PHE A 346 15.33 -35.41 26.64
CA PHE A 346 14.24 -36.35 26.88
C PHE A 346 12.92 -35.76 26.39
N PHE A 347 12.06 -36.62 25.84
CA PHE A 347 10.71 -36.27 25.42
C PHE A 347 9.66 -36.89 26.34
N MET A 348 8.67 -36.08 26.72
CA MET A 348 7.63 -36.45 27.67
C MET A 348 6.23 -36.41 27.06
N ARG A 349 5.36 -37.28 27.58
CA ARG A 349 3.92 -37.20 27.40
C ARG A 349 3.29 -36.60 28.64
N LEU A 350 2.74 -35.39 28.52
CA LEU A 350 2.07 -34.71 29.64
C LEU A 350 0.56 -34.85 29.56
N VAL A 351 -0.02 -34.43 28.43
CA VAL A 351 -1.47 -34.37 28.20
C VAL A 351 -1.90 -35.08 26.91
N SER A 352 -0.95 -35.63 26.15
CA SER A 352 -1.19 -36.22 24.82
C SER A 352 -0.76 -37.68 24.73
N LYS A 353 -1.27 -38.37 23.70
CA LYS A 353 -0.86 -39.71 23.28
C LYS A 353 0.53 -39.72 22.64
N VAL A 354 0.95 -38.59 22.07
CA VAL A 354 2.29 -38.39 21.48
C VAL A 354 3.17 -37.54 22.40
N PRO A 355 4.50 -37.69 22.38
CA PRO A 355 5.42 -36.79 23.06
C PRO A 355 5.17 -35.32 22.70
N CYS A 356 4.87 -34.50 23.70
CA CYS A 356 4.43 -33.11 23.52
C CYS A 356 5.32 -32.09 24.25
N HIS A 357 6.38 -32.57 24.91
CA HIS A 357 7.23 -31.75 25.76
C HIS A 357 8.66 -32.27 25.75
N SER A 358 9.65 -31.38 25.75
CA SER A 358 11.07 -31.72 25.79
C SER A 358 11.79 -31.07 26.98
N GLY A 359 12.90 -31.69 27.38
CA GLY A 359 13.80 -31.13 28.38
C GLY A 359 15.20 -31.71 28.23
N ILE A 360 16.17 -31.10 28.91
CA ILE A 360 17.57 -31.53 28.92
C ILE A 360 17.89 -32.09 30.30
N LEU A 361 18.54 -33.25 30.33
CA LEU A 361 19.13 -33.80 31.54
C LEU A 361 20.38 -32.98 31.90
N LEU A 362 20.45 -32.50 33.14
CA LEU A 362 21.61 -31.80 33.68
C LEU A 362 22.38 -32.73 34.63
N GLU A 363 23.49 -32.22 35.16
CA GLU A 363 24.21 -32.86 36.26
C GLU A 363 23.34 -32.93 37.54
N ASP A 364 23.80 -33.72 38.52
CA ASP A 364 23.17 -33.87 39.85
C ASP A 364 21.69 -34.29 39.84
N GLY A 365 21.25 -34.96 38.77
CA GLY A 365 19.86 -35.42 38.64
C GLY A 365 18.86 -34.28 38.46
N LEU A 366 19.32 -33.11 38.02
CA LEU A 366 18.47 -32.00 37.62
C LEU A 366 18.08 -32.12 36.15
N CYS A 367 17.01 -31.45 35.76
CA CYS A 367 16.67 -31.21 34.37
C CYS A 367 16.34 -29.74 34.13
N LEU A 368 16.57 -29.31 32.90
CA LEU A 368 16.17 -28.01 32.38
C LEU A 368 15.01 -28.22 31.41
N HIS A 369 13.87 -27.62 31.69
CA HIS A 369 12.70 -27.71 30.83
C HIS A 369 11.78 -26.48 30.97
N HIS A 370 10.82 -26.33 30.07
CA HIS A 370 9.88 -25.21 30.08
C HIS A 370 8.44 -25.67 29.92
N LEU A 371 7.66 -25.61 30.99
CA LEU A 371 6.24 -25.99 30.99
C LEU A 371 5.35 -24.77 30.73
N ASP A 372 4.29 -24.94 29.96
CA ASP A 372 3.27 -23.89 29.78
C ASP A 372 2.71 -23.46 31.15
N GLY A 373 2.53 -22.15 31.33
CA GLY A 373 2.09 -21.52 32.59
C GLY A 373 3.15 -21.44 33.69
N ARG A 374 4.42 -21.79 33.43
CA ARG A 374 5.53 -21.71 34.41
C ARG A 374 6.74 -21.06 33.78
N LEU A 375 7.51 -20.33 34.59
CA LEU A 375 8.84 -19.86 34.16
C LEU A 375 9.77 -21.06 33.96
N SER A 376 10.65 -20.97 32.96
CA SER A 376 11.70 -21.97 32.75
C SER A 376 12.60 -22.09 33.98
N ARG A 377 12.97 -23.32 34.34
CA ARG A 377 13.71 -23.58 35.58
C ARG A 377 14.52 -24.84 35.49
N ARG A 378 15.47 -24.96 36.43
CA ARG A 378 16.11 -26.22 36.77
C ARG A 378 15.31 -26.88 37.90
N GLU A 379 14.97 -28.15 37.77
CA GLU A 379 14.30 -28.90 38.83
C GLU A 379 14.69 -30.39 38.82
N PRO A 380 14.47 -31.13 39.91
CA PRO A 380 14.83 -32.56 39.96
C PRO A 380 14.09 -33.36 38.89
N ILE A 381 14.81 -34.25 38.19
CA ILE A 381 14.22 -35.05 37.10
C ILE A 381 13.32 -36.19 37.61
N GLY A 382 13.49 -36.64 38.85
CA GLY A 382 12.81 -37.81 39.42
C GLY A 382 11.29 -37.87 39.19
N PRO A 383 10.52 -36.80 39.47
CA PRO A 383 9.07 -36.74 39.22
C PRO A 383 8.69 -36.90 37.74
N TRP A 384 9.60 -36.62 36.83
CA TRP A 384 9.37 -36.57 35.38
C TRP A 384 9.75 -37.86 34.66
N LEU A 385 10.62 -38.69 35.25
CA LEU A 385 11.09 -39.94 34.64
C LEU A 385 9.95 -40.88 34.22
N ARG A 386 8.86 -40.93 35.00
CA ARG A 386 7.67 -41.76 34.67
C ARG A 386 6.92 -41.30 33.42
N ARG A 387 7.13 -40.05 32.99
CA ARG A 387 6.51 -39.43 31.82
C ARG A 387 7.45 -39.35 30.63
N ALA A 388 8.75 -39.57 30.84
CA ALA A 388 9.75 -39.65 29.79
C ALA A 388 9.50 -40.91 28.94
N THR A 389 9.45 -40.71 27.63
CA THR A 389 9.14 -41.78 26.66
C THR A 389 10.29 -42.06 25.71
N HIS A 390 11.10 -41.04 25.42
CA HIS A 390 12.26 -41.14 24.54
C HIS A 390 13.41 -40.37 25.16
N TRP A 391 14.61 -40.87 24.91
CA TRP A 391 15.87 -40.21 25.24
C TRP A 391 16.69 -40.12 23.97
N VAL A 392 17.25 -38.95 23.70
CA VAL A 392 18.00 -38.69 22.48
C VAL A 392 19.30 -37.96 22.81
N ARG A 393 20.36 -38.32 22.08
CA ARG A 393 21.71 -37.78 22.23
C ARG A 393 22.15 -37.16 20.92
N TYR A 394 22.65 -35.93 20.98
CA TYR A 394 23.22 -35.25 19.83
C TYR A 394 24.51 -35.93 19.35
N VAL A 395 24.61 -36.17 18.04
CA VAL A 395 25.73 -36.89 17.41
C VAL A 395 26.26 -36.24 16.13
N GLY A 396 25.60 -35.22 15.58
CA GLY A 396 25.94 -34.63 14.29
C GLY A 396 25.79 -33.14 14.26
#